data_AF-A0AA37IHU0-F1
#
_entry.id   AF-A0AA37IHU0-F1
#
_cell.length_a   1.000
_cell.length_b   1.000
_cell.length_c   1.000
_cell.angle_alpha   90.00
_cell.angle_beta   90.00
_cell.angle_gamma   90.00
#
_symmetry.space_group_name_H-M   'P 1'
#
loop_
_entity.id
_entity.type
_entity.pdbx_description
1 polymer ?
#
loop_
_entity_poly.entity_id
_entity_poly.type
_entity_poly.pdbx_seq_one_letter_code
_entity_poly.pdbx_strand_id
1 'polypeptide(L)'
;MPRKALSIAILSVSILAAGCAGIGPSRLKADQVDYARALGDAKKREILAAIVGLRFADAPSFLTVSSIIAAYTFDTTGGVVLNAGSGAQPNYAQATGSVSYSNHPTFTFTPTTGDAYASAYIRPLSPTLVMPLAESGIPIDLLLRITAQSISGLQNGNALGGPNASGSPEFFLLLQALRRLQLAGELNIETRNTDDDKAGKSGKTDKSAKGNSADKGGVFITLGATRSGSNKEVVDDLTLVRKLLHLSPKMKTYEIIYGQSSEQNRIPMVTRSVLGILTDLGAQIAVPDAQVGSGATKPGIGLIGGETRPTIVVKVGEKVPRDAYVSVLYDESHYWIDRGDFDSKYAFTVVQNLMALAEVTDTAKSPVVTIPAN
;
A
#
# COMPACT_ATOMS: atom_id res chain seq x y z
N MET A 1 8.04 62.48 -30.19
CA MET A 1 8.14 61.00 -30.32
C MET A 1 8.92 60.26 -29.21
N PRO A 2 9.86 60.84 -28.42
CA PRO A 2 10.70 60.03 -27.51
C PRO A 2 9.98 59.56 -26.24
N ARG A 3 8.96 60.31 -25.76
CA ARG A 3 8.21 59.97 -24.54
C ARG A 3 7.35 58.71 -24.69
N LYS A 4 6.74 58.46 -25.86
CA LYS A 4 5.92 57.26 -26.09
C LYS A 4 6.77 55.99 -26.20
N ALA A 5 7.96 56.09 -26.80
CA ALA A 5 8.90 54.97 -26.89
C ALA A 5 9.49 54.60 -25.51
N LEU A 6 9.78 55.60 -24.67
CA LEU A 6 10.24 55.39 -23.29
C LEU A 6 9.16 54.72 -22.42
N SER A 7 7.90 55.14 -22.57
CA SER A 7 6.78 54.52 -21.83
C SER A 7 6.53 53.06 -22.23
N ILE A 8 6.69 52.71 -23.51
CA ILE A 8 6.53 51.32 -23.98
C ILE A 8 7.69 50.45 -23.48
N ALA A 9 8.93 50.96 -23.48
CA ALA A 9 10.10 50.25 -22.96
C ALA A 9 10.02 49.99 -21.45
N ILE A 10 9.50 50.95 -20.66
CA ILE A 10 9.30 50.77 -19.22
C ILE A 10 8.19 49.75 -18.96
N LEU A 11 7.13 49.74 -19.76
CA LEU A 11 6.03 48.78 -19.61
C LEU A 11 6.47 47.34 -19.94
N SER A 12 7.28 47.15 -20.99
CA SER A 12 7.81 45.83 -21.35
C SER A 12 8.82 45.30 -20.32
N VAL A 13 9.70 46.15 -19.78
CA VAL A 13 10.62 45.78 -18.68
C VAL A 13 9.85 45.42 -17.40
N SER A 14 8.74 46.10 -17.11
CA SER A 14 7.89 45.80 -15.95
C SER A 14 7.17 44.46 -16.07
N ILE A 15 6.74 44.08 -17.29
CA ILE A 15 6.10 42.77 -17.57
C ILE A 15 7.13 41.63 -17.49
N LEU A 16 8.36 41.87 -17.95
CA LEU A 16 9.46 40.90 -17.87
C LEU A 16 9.92 40.68 -16.41
N ALA A 17 9.93 41.72 -15.57
CA ALA A 17 10.30 41.61 -14.15
C ALA A 17 9.24 40.88 -13.30
N ALA A 18 7.95 41.00 -13.66
CA ALA A 18 6.86 40.30 -12.96
C ALA A 18 6.84 38.77 -13.25
N GLY A 19 7.43 38.32 -14.36
CA GLY A 19 7.50 36.90 -14.73
C GLY A 19 8.48 36.07 -13.89
N CYS A 20 9.51 36.70 -13.30
CA CYS A 20 10.53 36.02 -12.51
C CYS A 20 10.14 35.86 -11.02
N ALA A 21 9.07 36.50 -10.55
CA ALA A 21 8.64 36.46 -9.15
C ALA A 21 7.92 35.15 -8.75
N GLY A 22 7.63 34.27 -9.71
CA GLY A 22 6.94 32.98 -9.47
C GLY A 22 7.85 31.77 -9.32
N ILE A 23 9.18 31.95 -9.39
CA ILE A 23 10.17 30.88 -9.25
C ILE A 23 10.65 30.92 -7.79
N GLY A 24 10.04 30.10 -6.95
CA GLY A 24 10.29 30.08 -5.51
C GLY A 24 9.59 28.93 -4.79
N PRO A 25 9.56 28.92 -3.44
CA PRO A 25 9.11 27.81 -2.59
C PRO A 25 7.67 27.32 -2.83
N SER A 26 6.82 28.13 -3.46
CA SER A 26 5.45 27.76 -3.84
C SER A 26 5.42 26.73 -4.98
N ARG A 27 6.38 26.77 -5.91
CA ARG A 27 6.55 25.76 -6.96
C ARG A 27 7.07 24.44 -6.39
N LEU A 28 7.94 24.50 -5.38
CA LEU A 28 8.42 23.31 -4.66
C LEU A 28 7.28 22.54 -3.98
N LYS A 29 6.33 23.25 -3.35
CA LYS A 29 5.15 22.62 -2.75
C LYS A 29 4.22 21.98 -3.79
N ALA A 30 4.07 22.59 -4.96
CA ALA A 30 3.30 22.02 -6.06
C ALA A 30 3.96 20.73 -6.60
N ASP A 31 5.27 20.80 -6.87
CA ASP A 31 6.05 19.67 -7.37
C ASP A 31 6.05 18.49 -6.38
N GLN A 32 6.22 18.74 -5.07
CA GLN A 32 6.19 17.69 -4.05
C GLN A 32 4.88 16.88 -4.10
N VAL A 33 3.74 17.56 -4.28
CA VAL A 33 2.43 16.90 -4.36
C VAL A 33 2.32 16.09 -5.66
N ASP A 34 2.79 16.64 -6.78
CA ASP A 34 2.75 15.95 -8.07
C ASP A 34 3.65 14.71 -8.07
N TYR A 35 4.84 14.79 -7.45
CA TYR A 35 5.72 13.64 -7.25
C TYR A 35 5.10 12.57 -6.35
N ALA A 36 4.48 12.98 -5.22
CA ALA A 36 3.82 12.04 -4.32
C ALA A 36 2.68 11.30 -5.03
N ARG A 37 1.90 11.99 -5.88
CA ARG A 37 0.86 11.35 -6.71
C ARG A 37 1.45 10.40 -7.75
N ALA A 38 2.47 10.82 -8.48
CA ALA A 38 3.12 9.99 -9.50
C ALA A 38 3.72 8.71 -8.90
N LEU A 39 4.36 8.81 -7.73
CA LEU A 39 4.88 7.67 -6.99
C LEU A 39 3.75 6.75 -6.52
N GLY A 40 2.67 7.31 -5.98
CA GLY A 40 1.49 6.54 -5.58
C GLY A 40 0.87 5.78 -6.76
N ASP A 41 0.74 6.41 -7.93
CA ASP A 41 0.19 5.78 -9.13
C ASP A 41 1.14 4.73 -9.73
N ALA A 42 2.45 4.93 -9.62
CA ALA A 42 3.43 3.89 -9.96
C ALA A 42 3.29 2.67 -9.04
N LYS A 43 3.19 2.86 -7.72
CA LYS A 43 3.01 1.77 -6.75
C LYS A 43 1.70 1.02 -6.96
N LYS A 44 0.61 1.72 -7.32
CA LYS A 44 -0.66 1.05 -7.70
C LYS A 44 -0.46 0.12 -8.90
N ARG A 45 0.22 0.60 -9.96
CA ARG A 45 0.47 -0.21 -11.16
C ARG A 45 1.37 -1.41 -10.86
N GLU A 46 2.42 -1.21 -10.06
CA GLU A 46 3.32 -2.28 -9.61
C GLU A 46 2.56 -3.38 -8.86
N ILE A 47 1.71 -3.01 -7.91
CA ILE A 47 0.92 -3.97 -7.13
C ILE A 47 -0.09 -4.69 -8.02
N LEU A 48 -0.81 -3.98 -8.89
CA LEU A 48 -1.76 -4.63 -9.80
C LEU A 48 -1.03 -5.58 -10.77
N ALA A 49 0.12 -5.18 -11.30
CA ALA A 49 0.95 -6.03 -12.15
C ALA A 49 1.43 -7.28 -11.40
N ALA A 50 1.81 -7.17 -10.13
CA ALA A 50 2.19 -8.31 -9.32
C ALA A 50 1.02 -9.28 -9.07
N ILE A 51 -0.18 -8.75 -8.76
CA ILE A 51 -1.38 -9.58 -8.58
C ILE A 51 -1.74 -10.33 -9.87
N VAL A 52 -1.72 -9.63 -11.01
CA VAL A 52 -2.01 -10.24 -12.32
C VAL A 52 -0.92 -11.23 -12.72
N GLY A 53 0.36 -10.90 -12.56
CA GLY A 53 1.46 -11.81 -12.85
C GLY A 53 1.39 -13.10 -12.03
N LEU A 54 1.14 -13.00 -10.72
CA LEU A 54 0.97 -14.16 -9.85
C LEU A 54 -0.23 -15.03 -10.24
N ARG A 55 -1.28 -14.42 -10.82
CA ARG A 55 -2.41 -15.17 -11.39
C ARG A 55 -1.97 -16.09 -12.54
N PHE A 56 -0.93 -15.73 -13.28
CA PHE A 56 -0.33 -16.53 -14.36
C PHE A 56 0.99 -17.21 -13.94
N ALA A 57 1.25 -17.30 -12.64
CA ALA A 57 2.46 -17.91 -12.06
C ALA A 57 3.79 -17.20 -12.38
N ASP A 58 3.74 -15.91 -12.72
CA ASP A 58 4.95 -15.09 -12.84
C ASP A 58 5.48 -14.64 -11.48
N ALA A 59 6.82 -14.58 -11.38
CA ALA A 59 7.48 -14.06 -10.20
C ALA A 59 7.44 -12.52 -10.17
N PRO A 60 6.90 -11.89 -9.12
CA PRO A 60 6.88 -10.43 -9.02
C PRO A 60 8.29 -9.90 -8.72
N SER A 61 8.56 -8.68 -9.19
CA SER A 61 9.74 -7.91 -8.80
C SER A 61 9.30 -6.56 -8.24
N PHE A 62 9.91 -6.15 -7.13
CA PHE A 62 9.55 -4.91 -6.45
C PHE A 62 10.72 -3.91 -6.43
N LEU A 63 10.41 -2.67 -6.77
CA LEU A 63 11.37 -1.56 -6.79
C LEU A 63 11.01 -0.55 -5.70
N THR A 64 11.99 -0.25 -4.84
CA THR A 64 11.86 0.82 -3.84
C THR A 64 12.56 2.08 -4.33
N VAL A 65 11.96 3.24 -4.05
CA VAL A 65 12.59 4.54 -4.35
C VAL A 65 13.49 4.91 -3.18
N SER A 66 14.80 4.93 -3.39
CA SER A 66 15.79 5.20 -2.35
C SER A 66 16.10 6.69 -2.21
N SER A 67 16.09 7.44 -3.32
CA SER A 67 16.31 8.89 -3.30
C SER A 67 15.67 9.60 -4.48
N ILE A 68 15.29 10.85 -4.24
CA ILE A 68 14.80 11.79 -5.26
C ILE A 68 15.73 12.99 -5.22
N ILE A 69 16.43 13.24 -6.32
CA ILE A 69 17.32 14.41 -6.47
C ILE A 69 16.74 15.30 -7.57
N ALA A 70 16.25 16.48 -7.22
CA ALA A 70 15.72 17.44 -8.20
C ALA A 70 16.84 18.38 -8.65
N ALA A 71 17.29 18.35 -9.91
CA ALA A 71 18.26 19.33 -10.41
C ALA A 71 17.54 20.45 -11.17
N TYR A 72 17.58 21.67 -10.62
CA TYR A 72 17.07 22.87 -11.29
C TYR A 72 18.22 23.60 -11.97
N THR A 73 18.24 23.62 -13.30
CA THR A 73 19.18 24.45 -14.07
C THR A 73 18.42 25.63 -14.67
N PHE A 74 18.85 26.84 -14.32
CA PHE A 74 18.36 28.07 -14.89
C PHE A 74 19.50 28.75 -15.64
N ASP A 75 19.51 28.57 -16.95
CA ASP A 75 20.52 29.16 -17.82
C ASP A 75 19.95 30.45 -18.43
N THR A 76 20.55 31.58 -18.05
CA THR A 76 20.33 32.87 -18.70
C THR A 76 21.55 33.22 -19.51
N THR A 77 21.47 32.96 -20.82
CA THR A 77 22.53 33.35 -21.76
C THR A 77 22.13 34.67 -22.41
N GLY A 78 22.79 35.74 -21.99
CA GLY A 78 22.68 37.07 -22.58
C GLY A 78 24.01 37.46 -23.23
N GLY A 79 24.01 37.63 -24.55
CA GLY A 79 25.18 38.03 -25.32
C GLY A 79 24.89 39.26 -26.16
N VAL A 80 25.79 40.24 -26.11
CA VAL A 80 25.78 41.38 -27.03
C VAL A 80 26.98 41.23 -27.95
N VAL A 81 26.73 40.90 -29.22
CA VAL A 81 27.77 40.83 -30.24
C VAL A 81 27.81 42.16 -30.97
N LEU A 82 28.91 42.89 -30.78
CA LEU A 82 29.22 44.12 -31.49
C LEU A 82 30.21 43.78 -32.60
N ASN A 83 29.75 43.82 -33.85
CA ASN A 83 30.63 43.66 -35.00
C ASN A 83 30.94 45.04 -35.61
N ALA A 84 32.18 45.47 -35.47
CA ALA A 84 32.71 46.62 -36.20
C ALA A 84 33.26 46.11 -37.54
N GLY A 85 32.43 46.14 -38.57
CA GLY A 85 32.83 45.71 -39.91
C GLY A 85 33.85 46.69 -40.49
N SER A 86 34.91 46.18 -41.13
CA SER A 86 35.79 47.00 -41.97
C SER A 86 35.53 46.68 -43.44
N GLY A 87 35.25 47.71 -44.24
CA GLY A 87 34.91 47.59 -45.67
C GLY A 87 33.41 47.68 -45.99
N ALA A 88 32.95 47.04 -47.08
CA ALA A 88 31.58 47.14 -47.61
C ALA A 88 30.48 46.40 -46.81
N GLN A 89 30.77 45.96 -45.58
CA GLN A 89 29.83 45.27 -44.69
C GLN A 89 29.33 46.25 -43.60
N PRO A 90 28.01 46.41 -43.39
CA PRO A 90 27.47 47.38 -42.43
C PRO A 90 27.67 46.93 -40.98
N ASN A 91 27.84 47.92 -40.08
CA ASN A 91 27.88 47.68 -38.63
C ASN A 91 26.52 47.15 -38.17
N TYR A 92 26.53 46.02 -37.46
CA TYR A 92 25.33 45.50 -36.82
C TYR A 92 25.63 45.14 -35.37
N ALA A 93 24.64 45.42 -34.53
CA ALA A 93 24.61 44.99 -33.15
C ALA A 93 23.53 43.93 -33.04
N GLN A 94 23.91 42.74 -32.58
CA GLN A 94 22.96 41.65 -32.36
C GLN A 94 22.93 41.36 -30.85
N ALA A 95 21.74 41.50 -30.27
CA ALA A 95 21.45 41.07 -28.91
C ALA A 95 20.72 39.73 -29.00
N THR A 96 21.33 38.68 -28.44
CA THR A 96 20.70 37.37 -28.31
C THR A 96 20.38 37.13 -26.84
N GLY A 97 19.12 36.77 -26.57
CA GLY A 97 18.65 36.34 -25.26
C GLY A 97 17.97 34.99 -25.40
N SER A 98 18.52 33.97 -24.76
CA SER A 98 17.85 32.68 -24.60
C SER A 98 17.59 32.44 -23.11
N VAL A 99 16.36 32.06 -22.80
CA VAL A 99 15.95 31.59 -21.48
C VAL A 99 15.66 30.10 -21.64
N SER A 100 16.52 29.25 -21.08
CA SER A 100 16.27 27.81 -21.02
C SER A 100 16.05 27.41 -19.57
N TYR A 101 14.86 26.88 -19.30
CA TYR A 101 14.49 26.27 -18.03
C TYR A 101 14.49 24.76 -18.24
N SER A 102 15.28 24.03 -17.45
CA SER A 102 15.20 22.58 -17.41
C SER A 102 15.14 22.07 -15.97
N ASN A 103 14.30 21.06 -15.76
CA ASN A 103 14.15 20.34 -14.51
C ASN A 103 14.27 18.85 -14.82
N HIS A 104 15.35 18.22 -14.34
CA HIS A 104 15.59 16.79 -14.51
C HIS A 104 15.71 16.12 -13.14
N PRO A 105 14.60 15.69 -12.52
CA PRO A 105 14.68 14.90 -11.31
C PRO A 105 15.29 13.53 -11.63
N THR A 106 16.31 13.16 -10.87
CA THR A 106 16.91 11.83 -10.91
C THR A 106 16.29 10.98 -9.80
N PHE A 107 15.60 9.90 -10.20
CA PHE A 107 15.07 8.89 -9.29
C PHE A 107 16.07 7.75 -9.18
N THR A 108 16.54 7.46 -7.96
CA THR A 108 17.36 6.27 -7.71
C THR A 108 16.47 5.15 -7.21
N PHE A 109 16.41 4.06 -7.97
CA PHE A 109 15.69 2.85 -7.59
C PHE A 109 16.67 1.82 -7.05
N THR A 110 16.36 1.22 -5.91
CA THR A 110 17.06 0.05 -5.39
C THR A 110 16.18 -1.18 -5.56
N PRO A 111 16.63 -2.21 -6.28
CA PRO A 111 15.87 -3.44 -6.38
C PRO A 111 15.83 -4.11 -5.01
N THR A 112 14.64 -4.54 -4.59
CA THR A 112 14.50 -5.27 -3.32
C THR A 112 14.94 -6.71 -3.56
N THR A 113 16.15 -7.07 -3.13
CA THR A 113 16.76 -8.39 -3.38
C THR A 113 17.28 -9.03 -2.08
N GLY A 114 17.53 -10.34 -2.12
CA GLY A 114 18.10 -11.09 -1.00
C GLY A 114 17.23 -11.03 0.27
N ASP A 115 17.88 -10.74 1.40
CA ASP A 115 17.25 -10.76 2.73
C ASP A 115 16.12 -9.74 2.89
N ALA A 116 16.22 -8.57 2.23
CA ALA A 116 15.17 -7.56 2.28
C ALA A 116 13.89 -8.06 1.60
N TYR A 117 14.02 -8.76 0.47
CA TYR A 117 12.89 -9.38 -0.21
C TYR A 117 12.29 -10.52 0.62
N ALA A 118 13.14 -11.40 1.16
CA ALA A 118 12.69 -12.52 1.98
C ALA A 118 11.95 -12.04 3.24
N SER A 119 12.47 -11.02 3.91
CA SER A 119 11.90 -10.49 5.15
C SER A 119 10.59 -9.75 4.91
N ALA A 120 10.49 -8.92 3.86
CA ALA A 120 9.31 -8.11 3.59
C ALA A 120 8.21 -8.88 2.86
N TYR A 121 8.56 -9.75 1.91
CA TYR A 121 7.59 -10.34 0.99
C TYR A 121 7.30 -11.82 1.20
N ILE A 122 8.29 -12.58 1.71
CA ILE A 122 8.16 -14.04 1.88
C ILE A 122 7.75 -14.39 3.31
N ARG A 123 8.27 -13.70 4.32
CA ARG A 123 7.93 -13.95 5.73
C ARG A 123 6.44 -13.61 5.97
N PRO A 124 5.69 -14.47 6.67
CA PRO A 124 4.34 -14.16 7.13
C PRO A 124 4.30 -12.90 8.01
N LEU A 125 3.26 -12.08 7.83
CA LEU A 125 3.07 -10.86 8.62
C LEU A 125 2.68 -11.24 10.05
N SER A 126 3.42 -10.82 11.08
CA SER A 126 3.04 -11.19 12.45
C SER A 126 1.64 -10.62 12.82
N PRO A 127 0.84 -11.35 13.64
CA PRO A 127 -0.39 -10.81 14.21
C PRO A 127 -0.22 -9.46 14.90
N THR A 128 0.95 -9.21 15.49
CA THR A 128 1.35 -7.96 16.15
C THR A 128 1.42 -6.77 15.20
N LEU A 129 1.71 -7.00 13.92
CA LEU A 129 1.72 -5.95 12.90
C LEU A 129 0.32 -5.74 12.30
N VAL A 130 -0.45 -6.82 12.15
CA VAL A 130 -1.74 -6.79 11.44
C VAL A 130 -2.86 -6.27 12.33
N MET A 131 -3.04 -6.86 13.52
CA MET A 131 -4.23 -6.64 14.34
C MET A 131 -4.43 -5.20 14.83
N PRO A 132 -3.38 -4.40 15.13
CA PRO A 132 -3.55 -2.99 15.47
C PRO A 132 -4.21 -2.17 14.34
N LEU A 133 -4.13 -2.63 13.09
CA LEU A 133 -4.80 -1.95 11.98
C LEU A 133 -6.32 -2.03 12.09
N ALA A 134 -6.87 -3.06 12.72
CA ALA A 134 -8.31 -3.14 12.99
C ALA A 134 -8.75 -2.19 14.12
N GLU A 135 -7.84 -1.81 15.03
CA GLU A 135 -8.07 -0.75 16.03
C GLU A 135 -8.06 0.64 15.37
N SER A 136 -7.19 0.86 14.37
CA SER A 136 -7.10 2.14 13.64
C SER A 136 -8.24 2.40 12.64
N GLY A 137 -9.28 1.55 12.65
CA GLY A 137 -10.52 1.73 11.89
C GLY A 137 -10.62 0.91 10.61
N ILE A 138 -9.65 0.02 10.31
CA ILE A 138 -9.82 -0.93 9.20
C ILE A 138 -10.87 -1.98 9.59
N PRO A 139 -11.85 -2.28 8.71
CA PRO A 139 -12.80 -3.37 8.91
C PRO A 139 -12.08 -4.69 9.18
N ILE A 140 -12.40 -5.33 10.31
CA ILE A 140 -11.71 -6.56 10.73
C ILE A 140 -11.97 -7.73 9.77
N ASP A 141 -13.16 -7.79 9.17
CA ASP A 141 -13.50 -8.75 8.12
C ASP A 141 -12.59 -8.59 6.90
N LEU A 142 -12.42 -7.38 6.39
CA LEU A 142 -11.54 -7.10 5.26
C LEU A 142 -10.09 -7.43 5.59
N LEU A 143 -9.62 -6.98 6.75
CA LEU A 143 -8.24 -7.18 7.20
C LEU A 143 -7.92 -8.67 7.33
N LEU A 144 -8.74 -9.44 8.04
CA LEU A 144 -8.53 -10.87 8.23
C LEU A 144 -8.76 -11.67 6.94
N ARG A 145 -9.69 -11.25 6.08
CA ARG A 145 -9.88 -11.88 4.76
C ARG A 145 -8.62 -11.80 3.91
N ILE A 146 -7.93 -10.66 3.94
CA ILE A 146 -6.66 -10.45 3.24
C ILE A 146 -5.52 -11.21 3.94
N THR A 147 -5.36 -11.00 5.25
CA THR A 147 -4.14 -11.37 5.97
C THR A 147 -4.17 -12.74 6.63
N ALA A 148 -5.30 -13.25 7.11
CA ALA A 148 -5.35 -14.51 7.84
C ALA A 148 -5.50 -15.68 6.86
N GLN A 149 -4.54 -16.60 6.88
CA GLN A 149 -4.64 -17.90 6.20
C GLN A 149 -5.55 -18.86 6.99
N SER A 150 -5.45 -18.86 8.32
CA SER A 150 -6.36 -19.61 9.18
C SER A 150 -6.48 -19.00 10.57
N ILE A 151 -7.62 -19.20 11.22
CA ILE A 151 -7.88 -18.78 12.61
C ILE A 151 -8.56 -19.95 13.33
N SER A 152 -7.99 -20.42 14.44
CA SER A 152 -8.54 -21.54 15.22
C SER A 152 -8.85 -22.80 14.38
N GLY A 153 -8.03 -23.05 13.34
CA GLY A 153 -8.20 -24.17 12.41
C GLY A 153 -9.20 -23.93 11.27
N LEU A 154 -9.96 -22.83 11.30
CA LEU A 154 -10.81 -22.40 10.20
C LEU A 154 -9.96 -21.85 9.07
N GLN A 155 -10.07 -22.42 7.88
CA GLN A 155 -9.25 -22.06 6.73
C GLN A 155 -9.91 -20.97 5.90
N ASN A 156 -9.10 -19.98 5.52
CA ASN A 156 -9.45 -19.04 4.47
C ASN A 156 -9.20 -19.67 3.08
N GLY A 157 -9.62 -18.99 2.02
CA GLY A 157 -9.35 -19.40 0.64
C GLY A 157 -7.85 -19.60 0.37
N ASN A 158 -7.54 -20.48 -0.58
CA ASN A 158 -6.18 -20.79 -0.99
C ASN A 158 -6.05 -20.76 -2.51
N ALA A 159 -5.15 -19.89 -2.99
CA ALA A 159 -4.84 -19.68 -4.39
C ALA A 159 -4.39 -20.93 -5.16
N LEU A 160 -3.75 -21.89 -4.48
CA LEU A 160 -3.12 -23.04 -5.14
C LEU A 160 -4.14 -24.10 -5.63
N GLY A 161 -5.43 -23.89 -5.37
CA GLY A 161 -6.50 -24.82 -5.75
C GLY A 161 -6.61 -26.01 -4.78
N GLY A 162 -7.35 -27.03 -5.20
CA GLY A 162 -7.60 -28.25 -4.42
C GLY A 162 -9.02 -28.31 -3.82
N PRO A 163 -9.38 -29.42 -3.16
CA PRO A 163 -10.73 -29.64 -2.65
C PRO A 163 -11.24 -28.55 -1.68
N ASN A 164 -10.32 -27.85 -1.02
CA ASN A 164 -10.60 -26.80 -0.03
C ASN A 164 -10.15 -25.41 -0.50
N ALA A 165 -10.00 -25.18 -1.81
CA ALA A 165 -9.49 -23.90 -2.35
C ALA A 165 -10.35 -22.69 -1.94
N SER A 166 -11.67 -22.89 -1.79
CA SER A 166 -12.59 -21.83 -1.37
C SER A 166 -12.54 -21.55 0.14
N GLY A 167 -11.83 -22.35 0.93
CA GLY A 167 -11.77 -22.24 2.40
C GLY A 167 -12.95 -22.92 3.10
N SER A 168 -13.11 -22.66 4.40
CA SER A 168 -14.25 -23.12 5.21
C SER A 168 -15.35 -22.05 5.26
N PRO A 169 -16.64 -22.40 5.05
CA PRO A 169 -17.74 -21.44 5.20
C PRO A 169 -17.79 -20.76 6.57
N GLU A 170 -17.42 -21.49 7.62
CA GLU A 170 -17.37 -21.02 9.01
C GLU A 170 -16.37 -19.88 9.21
N PHE A 171 -15.29 -19.86 8.43
CA PHE A 171 -14.33 -18.76 8.46
C PHE A 171 -14.99 -17.44 8.06
N PHE A 172 -15.78 -17.42 6.98
CA PHE A 172 -16.45 -16.21 6.51
C PHE A 172 -17.57 -15.78 7.46
N LEU A 173 -18.30 -16.74 8.05
CA LEU A 173 -19.28 -16.45 9.10
C LEU A 173 -18.62 -15.82 10.34
N LEU A 174 -17.44 -16.29 10.74
CA LEU A 174 -16.65 -15.68 11.80
C LEU A 174 -16.30 -14.23 11.47
N LEU A 175 -15.81 -13.95 10.26
CA LEU A 175 -15.45 -12.59 9.85
C LEU A 175 -16.64 -11.64 9.90
N GLN A 176 -17.80 -12.06 9.39
CA GLN A 176 -19.03 -11.26 9.42
C GLN A 176 -19.49 -10.98 10.85
N ALA A 177 -19.43 -11.98 11.74
CA ALA A 177 -19.77 -11.79 13.16
C ALA A 177 -18.78 -10.84 13.85
N LEU A 178 -17.47 -11.00 13.62
CA LEU A 178 -16.45 -10.09 14.15
C LEU A 178 -16.66 -8.65 13.66
N ARG A 179 -17.05 -8.46 12.39
CA ARG A 179 -17.36 -7.14 11.84
C ARG A 179 -18.58 -6.51 12.51
N ARG A 180 -19.67 -7.27 12.71
CA ARG A 180 -20.84 -6.77 13.45
C ARG A 180 -20.48 -6.39 14.89
N LEU A 181 -19.66 -7.19 15.56
CA LEU A 181 -19.16 -6.86 16.91
C LEU A 181 -18.25 -5.62 16.91
N GLN A 182 -17.40 -5.44 15.91
CA GLN A 182 -16.57 -4.24 15.73
C GLN A 182 -17.44 -2.98 15.59
N LEU A 183 -18.49 -3.05 14.76
CA LEU A 183 -19.43 -1.94 14.57
C LEU A 183 -20.27 -1.66 15.82
N ALA A 184 -20.57 -2.67 16.61
CA ALA A 184 -21.27 -2.55 17.89
C ALA A 184 -20.38 -2.02 19.04
N GLY A 185 -19.06 -1.85 18.82
CA GLY A 185 -18.11 -1.46 19.86
C GLY A 185 -17.83 -2.57 20.88
N GLU A 186 -18.16 -3.82 20.56
CA GLU A 186 -18.03 -4.97 21.45
C GLU A 186 -16.74 -5.77 21.23
N LEU A 187 -15.98 -5.39 20.23
CA LEU A 187 -14.68 -5.93 19.89
C LEU A 187 -13.61 -4.86 20.11
N ASN A 188 -12.66 -5.14 20.99
CA ASN A 188 -11.47 -4.31 21.18
C ASN A 188 -10.21 -5.17 20.93
N ILE A 189 -9.18 -4.55 20.37
CA ILE A 189 -7.88 -5.18 20.12
C ILE A 189 -6.87 -4.38 20.92
N GLU A 190 -6.15 -5.06 21.79
CA GLU A 190 -5.11 -4.46 22.63
C GLU A 190 -3.76 -5.06 22.29
N THR A 191 -2.73 -4.22 22.22
CA THR A 191 -1.34 -4.69 22.20
C THR A 191 -0.73 -4.50 23.59
N ARG A 192 -0.06 -5.53 24.10
CA ARG A 192 0.67 -5.46 25.37
C ARG A 192 2.12 -5.79 25.13
N ASN A 193 3.02 -4.87 25.47
CA ASN A 193 4.45 -5.15 25.43
C ASN A 193 4.81 -6.08 26.60
N THR A 194 5.53 -7.16 26.31
CA THR A 194 5.96 -8.11 27.35
C THR A 194 6.99 -7.52 28.32
N ASP A 195 7.57 -6.36 28.01
CA ASP A 195 8.51 -5.64 28.86
C ASP A 195 7.81 -4.86 30.01
N ASP A 196 6.54 -4.43 29.83
CA ASP A 196 5.80 -3.69 30.87
C ASP A 196 5.32 -4.60 32.01
N ASP A 197 5.05 -5.88 31.74
CA ASP A 197 4.64 -6.86 32.76
C ASP A 197 5.82 -7.37 33.62
N LYS A 198 7.07 -7.17 33.18
CA LYS A 198 8.28 -7.58 33.93
C LYS A 198 8.87 -6.50 34.83
N ALA A 199 8.40 -5.25 34.76
CA ALA A 199 8.82 -4.19 35.68
C ALA A 199 8.32 -4.42 37.13
N GLY A 200 7.36 -5.32 37.34
CA GLY A 200 6.79 -5.63 38.66
C GLY A 200 7.44 -6.79 39.42
N LYS A 201 8.20 -7.70 38.77
CA LYS A 201 8.80 -8.85 39.47
C LYS A 201 10.14 -9.30 38.88
N SER A 202 11.16 -9.14 39.72
CA SER A 202 12.47 -9.80 39.71
C SER A 202 13.49 -9.30 38.70
N GLY A 203 14.45 -8.52 39.21
CA GLY A 203 15.73 -8.27 38.56
C GLY A 203 16.51 -9.57 38.34
N LYS A 204 16.77 -9.88 37.07
CA LYS A 204 18.00 -10.54 36.64
C LYS A 204 18.16 -10.30 35.14
N THR A 205 19.17 -9.51 34.82
CA THR A 205 19.69 -9.29 33.47
C THR A 205 20.22 -10.59 32.89
N ASP A 206 19.50 -11.16 31.92
CA ASP A 206 20.08 -12.07 30.94
C ASP A 206 20.12 -11.38 29.58
N LYS A 207 21.34 -11.05 29.17
CA LYS A 207 21.68 -10.63 27.80
C LYS A 207 21.59 -11.85 26.89
N SER A 208 20.48 -12.05 26.20
CA SER A 208 20.44 -12.91 25.01
C SER A 208 19.23 -12.60 24.12
N ALA A 209 19.44 -12.76 22.82
CA ALA A 209 18.51 -12.57 21.69
C ALA A 209 18.28 -11.12 21.21
N LYS A 210 19.16 -10.67 20.29
CA LYS A 210 18.81 -9.73 19.22
C LYS A 210 17.76 -10.40 18.31
N GLY A 211 16.49 -10.30 18.69
CA GLY A 211 15.34 -10.54 17.83
C GLY A 211 14.56 -9.25 17.65
N ASN A 212 14.02 -9.01 16.45
CA ASN A 212 13.30 -7.80 16.05
C ASN A 212 12.34 -7.29 17.14
N SER A 213 12.34 -5.97 17.38
CA SER A 213 11.47 -5.30 18.36
C SER A 213 9.97 -5.49 18.10
N ALA A 214 9.56 -5.86 16.88
CA ALA A 214 8.16 -6.10 16.50
C ALA A 214 7.57 -7.45 16.99
N ASP A 215 8.41 -8.38 17.45
CA ASP A 215 8.01 -9.72 17.92
C ASP A 215 7.81 -9.80 19.46
N LYS A 216 7.96 -8.69 20.19
CA LYS A 216 7.94 -8.67 21.67
C LYS A 216 6.61 -8.23 22.31
N GLY A 217 5.60 -7.90 21.52
CA GLY A 217 4.25 -7.58 22.00
C GLY A 217 3.31 -8.78 21.87
N GLY A 218 2.47 -9.03 22.88
CA GLY A 218 1.30 -9.90 22.76
C GLY A 218 0.11 -9.12 22.23
N VAL A 219 -0.71 -9.73 21.36
CA VAL A 219 -1.98 -9.14 20.91
C VAL A 219 -3.12 -9.83 21.61
N PHE A 220 -4.08 -9.06 22.09
CA PHE A 220 -5.26 -9.55 22.78
C PHE A 220 -6.53 -9.04 22.11
N ILE A 221 -7.54 -9.90 22.02
CA ILE A 221 -8.90 -9.52 21.63
C ILE A 221 -9.76 -9.54 22.87
N THR A 222 -10.47 -8.43 23.12
CA THR A 222 -11.50 -8.35 24.14
C THR A 222 -12.88 -8.37 23.48
N LEU A 223 -13.71 -9.34 23.89
CA LEU A 223 -15.09 -9.53 23.44
C LEU A 223 -16.08 -9.15 24.54
N GLY A 224 -17.05 -8.30 24.23
CA GLY A 224 -18.03 -7.77 25.18
C GLY A 224 -17.46 -6.61 26.02
N ALA A 225 -16.79 -5.67 25.34
CA ALA A 225 -16.16 -4.50 25.94
C ALA A 225 -17.18 -3.50 26.52
N THR A 226 -18.42 -3.47 26.00
CA THR A 226 -19.52 -2.65 26.51
C THR A 226 -20.58 -3.50 27.22
N ARG A 227 -21.63 -2.90 27.81
CA ARG A 227 -22.70 -3.67 28.46
C ARG A 227 -23.57 -4.35 27.39
N SER A 228 -23.13 -5.53 26.92
CA SER A 228 -23.78 -6.38 25.90
C SER A 228 -25.14 -6.95 26.28
N GLY A 229 -25.83 -6.39 27.28
CA GLY A 229 -27.05 -6.95 27.85
C GLY A 229 -28.35 -6.60 27.12
N SER A 230 -28.32 -5.77 26.07
CA SER A 230 -29.54 -5.18 25.49
C SER A 230 -29.87 -5.58 24.04
N ASN A 231 -28.89 -6.03 23.24
CA ASN A 231 -29.14 -6.41 21.84
C ASN A 231 -28.96 -7.93 21.63
N LYS A 232 -30.05 -8.60 21.21
CA LYS A 232 -30.07 -10.04 20.93
C LYS A 232 -29.04 -10.43 19.85
N GLU A 233 -28.92 -9.63 18.79
CA GLU A 233 -28.00 -9.93 17.67
C GLU A 233 -26.54 -9.94 18.13
N VAL A 234 -26.16 -8.99 19.00
CA VAL A 234 -24.82 -8.91 19.58
C VAL A 234 -24.52 -10.13 20.46
N VAL A 235 -25.50 -10.59 21.25
CA VAL A 235 -25.34 -11.78 22.10
C VAL A 235 -25.20 -13.05 21.26
N ASP A 236 -25.98 -13.16 20.19
CA ASP A 236 -25.92 -14.29 19.26
C ASP A 236 -24.56 -14.31 18.53
N ASP A 237 -24.06 -13.15 18.08
CA ASP A 237 -22.73 -13.01 17.47
C ASP A 237 -21.58 -13.34 18.44
N LEU A 238 -21.63 -12.85 19.69
CA LEU A 238 -20.65 -13.20 20.72
C LEU A 238 -20.63 -14.72 20.98
N THR A 239 -21.80 -15.35 20.97
CA THR A 239 -21.93 -16.80 21.15
C THR A 239 -21.36 -17.56 19.95
N LEU A 240 -21.64 -17.09 18.74
CA LEU A 240 -21.11 -17.68 17.50
C LEU A 240 -19.58 -17.58 17.46
N VAL A 241 -19.01 -16.41 17.70
CA VAL A 241 -17.55 -16.20 17.72
C VAL A 241 -16.88 -17.10 18.75
N ARG A 242 -17.42 -17.15 19.98
CA ARG A 242 -16.86 -18.04 21.04
C ARG A 242 -16.93 -19.51 20.64
N LYS A 243 -18.02 -19.94 20.01
CA LYS A 243 -18.17 -21.32 19.52
C LYS A 243 -17.15 -21.63 18.44
N LEU A 244 -17.04 -20.79 17.42
CA LEU A 244 -16.15 -21.00 16.27
C LEU A 244 -14.66 -20.95 16.65
N LEU A 245 -14.31 -20.11 17.62
CA LEU A 245 -12.93 -19.97 18.10
C LEU A 245 -12.59 -20.90 19.30
N HIS A 246 -13.54 -21.73 19.74
CA HIS A 246 -13.41 -22.62 20.92
C HIS A 246 -13.03 -21.87 22.22
N LEU A 247 -13.62 -20.71 22.46
CA LEU A 247 -13.32 -19.83 23.58
C LEU A 247 -14.29 -20.02 24.75
N SER A 248 -13.75 -20.03 25.98
CA SER A 248 -14.56 -20.07 27.20
C SER A 248 -15.32 -18.76 27.41
N PRO A 249 -16.64 -18.78 27.70
CA PRO A 249 -17.43 -17.58 27.95
C PRO A 249 -17.08 -16.89 29.28
N LYS A 250 -16.26 -17.52 30.14
CA LYS A 250 -15.85 -16.97 31.44
C LYS A 250 -14.82 -15.85 31.30
N MET A 251 -14.07 -15.83 30.21
CA MET A 251 -13.08 -14.79 29.94
C MET A 251 -13.66 -13.78 28.96
N LYS A 252 -13.13 -12.55 29.02
CA LYS A 252 -13.46 -11.51 28.05
C LYS A 252 -12.31 -11.23 27.10
N THR A 253 -11.08 -11.45 27.55
CA THR A 253 -9.86 -11.14 26.81
C THR A 253 -9.13 -12.44 26.47
N TYR A 254 -8.72 -12.58 25.22
CA TYR A 254 -8.04 -13.76 24.69
C TYR A 254 -6.81 -13.35 23.90
N GLU A 255 -5.72 -14.05 24.09
CA GLU A 255 -4.48 -13.77 23.36
C GLU A 255 -4.53 -14.39 21.95
N ILE A 256 -4.09 -13.61 20.96
CA ILE A 256 -3.83 -14.10 19.61
C ILE A 256 -2.37 -14.55 19.54
N ILE A 257 -2.16 -15.79 19.17
CA ILE A 257 -0.83 -16.37 19.02
C ILE A 257 -0.61 -16.76 17.56
N TYR A 258 0.61 -16.53 17.08
CA TYR A 258 0.98 -16.94 15.74
C TYR A 258 1.20 -18.46 15.67
N GLY A 259 0.67 -19.10 14.63
CA GLY A 259 0.86 -20.53 14.36
C GLY A 259 -0.34 -21.40 14.73
N GLN A 260 -0.11 -22.71 14.76
CA GLN A 260 -1.10 -23.70 15.23
C GLN A 260 -0.92 -23.90 16.72
N SER A 261 -2.01 -23.94 17.47
CA SER A 261 -1.98 -24.20 18.91
C SER A 261 -3.20 -24.98 19.35
N SER A 262 -3.01 -25.87 20.32
CA SER A 262 -4.05 -26.57 21.05
C SER A 262 -4.31 -25.96 22.43
N GLU A 263 -3.65 -24.84 22.76
CA GLU A 263 -3.86 -24.17 24.05
C GLU A 263 -5.27 -23.61 24.16
N GLN A 264 -5.93 -23.96 25.28
CA GLN A 264 -7.30 -23.53 25.53
C GLN A 264 -7.35 -22.03 25.80
N ASN A 265 -8.34 -21.35 25.20
CA ASN A 265 -8.56 -19.90 25.35
C ASN A 265 -7.46 -18.99 24.78
N ARG A 266 -6.65 -19.49 23.85
CA ARG A 266 -5.88 -18.65 22.93
C ARG A 266 -6.43 -18.80 21.52
N ILE A 267 -6.21 -17.78 20.70
CA ILE A 267 -6.66 -17.76 19.30
C ILE A 267 -5.43 -18.00 18.42
N PRO A 268 -5.17 -19.23 17.97
CA PRO A 268 -4.11 -19.48 17.00
C PRO A 268 -4.48 -18.86 15.66
N MET A 269 -3.59 -18.05 15.12
CA MET A 269 -3.75 -17.41 13.82
C MET A 269 -2.50 -17.64 12.98
N VAL A 270 -2.72 -18.13 11.75
CA VAL A 270 -1.70 -18.15 10.71
C VAL A 270 -2.01 -17.04 9.74
N THR A 271 -1.04 -16.16 9.53
CA THR A 271 -1.12 -15.04 8.60
C THR A 271 -0.40 -15.36 7.29
N ARG A 272 -0.79 -14.68 6.22
CA ARG A 272 -0.12 -14.73 4.92
C ARG A 272 1.07 -13.77 4.92
N SER A 273 2.06 -14.08 4.09
CA SER A 273 3.07 -13.11 3.66
C SER A 273 2.48 -12.16 2.63
N VAL A 274 3.18 -11.07 2.29
CA VAL A 274 2.75 -10.19 1.20
C VAL A 274 2.60 -10.98 -0.10
N LEU A 275 3.55 -11.87 -0.42
CA LEU A 275 3.43 -12.73 -1.59
C LEU A 275 2.17 -13.59 -1.52
N GLY A 276 1.90 -14.20 -0.36
CA GLY A 276 0.68 -14.99 -0.15
C GLY A 276 -0.61 -14.17 -0.32
N ILE A 277 -0.62 -12.91 0.14
CA ILE A 277 -1.74 -11.98 -0.05
C ILE A 277 -1.96 -11.71 -1.53
N LEU A 278 -0.91 -11.35 -2.27
CA LEU A 278 -1.03 -11.03 -3.69
C LEU A 278 -1.43 -12.25 -4.52
N THR A 279 -0.93 -13.44 -4.18
CA THR A 279 -1.32 -14.70 -4.84
C THR A 279 -2.79 -15.04 -4.58
N ASP A 280 -3.29 -14.86 -3.35
CA ASP A 280 -4.71 -15.07 -3.01
C ASP A 280 -5.63 -14.10 -3.74
N LEU A 281 -5.27 -12.82 -3.79
CA LEU A 281 -5.99 -11.81 -4.56
C LEU A 281 -5.98 -12.12 -6.06
N GLY A 282 -4.83 -12.58 -6.59
CA GLY A 282 -4.68 -12.98 -7.97
C GLY A 282 -5.63 -14.11 -8.34
N ALA A 283 -5.74 -15.14 -7.49
CA ALA A 283 -6.64 -16.27 -7.71
C ALA A 283 -8.13 -15.93 -7.76
N GLN A 284 -8.53 -14.75 -7.26
CA GLN A 284 -9.90 -14.24 -7.33
C GLN A 284 -10.18 -13.44 -8.63
N ILE A 285 -9.15 -13.13 -9.42
CA ILE A 285 -9.29 -12.39 -10.67
C ILE A 285 -9.99 -13.27 -11.71
N ALA A 286 -11.03 -12.71 -12.33
CA ALA A 286 -11.68 -13.28 -13.49
C ALA A 286 -10.72 -13.23 -14.69
N VAL A 287 -10.58 -14.36 -15.37
CA VAL A 287 -9.70 -14.53 -16.53
C VAL A 287 -10.51 -15.06 -17.71
N PRO A 288 -10.14 -14.74 -18.96
CA PRO A 288 -10.76 -15.32 -20.14
C PRO A 288 -10.71 -16.86 -20.16
N ASP A 289 -11.80 -17.51 -20.55
CA ASP A 289 -11.89 -18.98 -20.61
C ASP A 289 -10.81 -19.62 -21.48
N ALA A 290 -10.39 -18.93 -22.55
CA ALA A 290 -9.31 -19.38 -23.43
C ALA A 290 -7.97 -19.57 -22.67
N GLN A 291 -7.66 -18.72 -21.69
CA GLN A 291 -6.44 -18.82 -20.89
C GLN A 291 -6.51 -19.94 -19.84
N VAL A 292 -7.71 -20.29 -19.39
CA VAL A 292 -7.93 -21.47 -18.54
C VAL A 292 -7.81 -22.75 -19.37
N GLY A 293 -8.44 -22.77 -20.56
CA GLY A 293 -8.42 -23.93 -21.46
C GLY A 293 -7.04 -24.26 -22.02
N SER A 294 -6.18 -23.26 -22.23
CA SER A 294 -4.79 -23.47 -22.67
C SER A 294 -3.83 -23.90 -21.55
N GLY A 295 -4.26 -23.84 -20.29
CA GLY A 295 -3.42 -24.12 -19.13
C GLY A 295 -2.50 -22.98 -18.70
N ALA A 296 -2.64 -21.78 -19.29
CA ALA A 296 -1.91 -20.58 -18.86
C ALA A 296 -2.27 -20.17 -17.43
N THR A 297 -3.48 -20.51 -16.97
CA THR A 297 -3.88 -20.32 -15.59
C THR A 297 -4.96 -21.31 -15.14
N LYS A 298 -5.23 -21.39 -13.83
CA LYS A 298 -6.28 -22.24 -13.23
C LYS A 298 -7.66 -21.57 -13.29
N PRO A 299 -8.78 -22.29 -13.14
CA PRO A 299 -10.08 -21.66 -12.89
C PRO A 299 -10.05 -20.76 -11.65
N GLY A 300 -10.85 -19.69 -11.65
CA GLY A 300 -11.00 -18.82 -10.48
C GLY A 300 -11.63 -19.55 -9.29
N ILE A 301 -11.36 -19.07 -8.09
CA ILE A 301 -11.92 -19.67 -6.87
C ILE A 301 -13.36 -19.21 -6.66
N GLY A 302 -14.27 -20.15 -6.42
CA GLY A 302 -15.65 -19.85 -6.08
C GLY A 302 -15.78 -19.22 -4.70
N LEU A 303 -16.65 -18.22 -4.57
CA LEU A 303 -16.96 -17.57 -3.31
C LEU A 303 -17.94 -18.43 -2.49
N ILE A 304 -17.69 -18.57 -1.19
CA ILE A 304 -18.48 -19.41 -0.28
C ILE A 304 -18.79 -18.66 1.02
N GLY A 305 -19.56 -19.27 1.93
CA GLY A 305 -19.80 -18.71 3.26
C GLY A 305 -20.59 -17.39 3.25
N GLY A 306 -21.43 -17.18 2.23
CA GLY A 306 -22.20 -15.96 2.04
C GLY A 306 -21.45 -14.84 1.32
N GLU A 307 -20.20 -15.06 0.93
CA GLU A 307 -19.46 -14.12 0.08
C GLU A 307 -20.03 -14.11 -1.34
N THR A 308 -20.38 -12.92 -1.82
CA THR A 308 -20.95 -12.71 -3.16
C THR A 308 -20.01 -11.93 -4.08
N ARG A 309 -18.92 -11.39 -3.52
CA ARG A 309 -17.97 -10.55 -4.24
C ARG A 309 -16.51 -10.90 -3.87
N PRO A 310 -15.57 -10.85 -4.83
CA PRO A 310 -14.14 -10.87 -4.54
C PRO A 310 -13.71 -9.74 -3.59
N THR A 311 -12.57 -9.90 -2.93
CA THR A 311 -11.99 -8.84 -2.09
C THR A 311 -11.68 -7.59 -2.93
N ILE A 312 -11.05 -7.79 -4.09
CA ILE A 312 -10.77 -6.74 -5.08
C ILE A 312 -11.27 -7.24 -6.43
N VAL A 313 -12.16 -6.47 -7.05
CA VAL A 313 -12.68 -6.78 -8.39
C VAL A 313 -11.72 -6.18 -9.41
N VAL A 314 -10.96 -7.05 -10.07
CA VAL A 314 -10.16 -6.70 -11.24
C VAL A 314 -10.90 -7.15 -12.48
N LYS A 315 -11.17 -6.20 -13.37
CA LYS A 315 -11.80 -6.45 -14.68
C LYS A 315 -10.74 -6.72 -15.73
N VAL A 316 -11.13 -7.49 -16.75
CA VAL A 316 -10.30 -7.84 -17.90
C VAL A 316 -11.01 -7.47 -19.20
N GLY A 317 -10.26 -7.06 -20.22
CA GLY A 317 -10.80 -6.71 -21.53
C GLY A 317 -9.78 -6.07 -22.46
N GLU A 318 -10.18 -5.76 -23.69
CA GLU A 318 -9.31 -5.20 -24.72
C GLU A 318 -9.05 -3.70 -24.57
N LYS A 319 -9.97 -2.96 -23.93
CA LYS A 319 -9.88 -1.50 -23.82
C LYS A 319 -10.16 -1.03 -22.39
N VAL A 320 -9.17 -0.35 -21.82
CA VAL A 320 -9.27 0.26 -20.49
C VAL A 320 -10.21 1.48 -20.54
N PRO A 321 -11.14 1.61 -19.58
CA PRO A 321 -11.90 2.86 -19.38
C PRO A 321 -10.96 4.04 -19.08
N ARG A 322 -11.26 5.22 -19.63
CA ARG A 322 -10.41 6.41 -19.46
C ARG A 322 -10.24 6.82 -18.00
N ASP A 323 -11.22 6.52 -17.16
CA ASP A 323 -11.28 6.92 -15.76
C ASP A 323 -10.81 5.83 -14.80
N ALA A 324 -10.34 4.67 -15.28
CA ALA A 324 -9.92 3.54 -14.43
C ALA A 324 -9.05 3.98 -13.24
N TYR A 325 -9.26 3.37 -12.07
CA TYR A 325 -8.50 3.69 -10.87
C TYR A 325 -7.01 3.35 -11.03
N VAL A 326 -6.74 2.18 -11.60
CA VAL A 326 -5.43 1.69 -12.01
C VAL A 326 -5.63 0.65 -13.10
N SER A 327 -4.69 0.56 -14.04
CA SER A 327 -4.69 -0.45 -15.09
C SER A 327 -3.28 -0.93 -15.42
N VAL A 328 -3.18 -2.18 -15.88
CA VAL A 328 -1.96 -2.79 -16.39
C VAL A 328 -2.29 -3.56 -17.68
N LEU A 329 -1.33 -3.60 -18.61
CA LEU A 329 -1.37 -4.52 -19.75
C LEU A 329 -0.55 -5.75 -19.35
N TYR A 330 -1.13 -6.93 -19.52
CA TYR A 330 -0.46 -8.20 -19.32
C TYR A 330 -0.73 -9.07 -20.55
N ASP A 331 0.34 -9.42 -21.26
CA ASP A 331 0.30 -9.92 -22.64
C ASP A 331 -0.57 -9.03 -23.55
N GLU A 332 -1.68 -9.57 -24.07
CA GLU A 332 -2.62 -8.87 -24.96
C GLU A 332 -3.86 -8.33 -24.23
N SER A 333 -3.99 -8.62 -22.93
CA SER A 333 -5.20 -8.28 -22.15
C SER A 333 -4.94 -7.14 -21.18
N HIS A 334 -5.88 -6.20 -21.10
CA HIS A 334 -5.84 -5.16 -20.10
C HIS A 334 -6.59 -5.58 -18.84
N TYR A 335 -5.97 -5.33 -17.70
CA TYR A 335 -6.55 -5.54 -16.37
C TYR A 335 -6.70 -4.20 -15.65
N TRP A 336 -7.84 -3.94 -15.03
CA TRP A 336 -8.06 -2.67 -14.32
C TRP A 336 -9.01 -2.79 -13.14
N ILE A 337 -8.93 -1.82 -12.23
CA ILE A 337 -9.91 -1.59 -11.17
C ILE A 337 -10.73 -0.36 -11.56
N ASP A 338 -12.05 -0.46 -11.49
CA ASP A 338 -12.93 0.66 -11.83
C ASP A 338 -12.82 1.81 -10.83
N ARG A 339 -12.94 3.05 -11.33
CA ARG A 339 -12.93 4.25 -10.51
C ARG A 339 -14.10 4.33 -9.53
N GLY A 340 -15.27 3.84 -9.95
CA GLY A 340 -16.50 3.86 -9.18
C GLY A 340 -16.55 2.81 -8.08
N ASP A 341 -15.65 1.82 -8.10
CA ASP A 341 -15.66 0.71 -7.15
C ASP A 341 -14.93 1.09 -5.85
N PHE A 342 -15.65 1.67 -4.90
CA PHE A 342 -15.08 2.11 -3.62
C PHE A 342 -14.49 0.94 -2.83
N ASP A 343 -15.20 -0.19 -2.73
CA ASP A 343 -14.77 -1.33 -1.91
C ASP A 343 -13.48 -1.94 -2.46
N SER A 344 -13.36 -2.11 -3.78
CA SER A 344 -12.09 -2.55 -4.39
C SER A 344 -10.96 -1.57 -4.12
N LYS A 345 -11.19 -0.26 -4.27
CA LYS A 345 -10.16 0.76 -4.01
C LYS A 345 -9.72 0.76 -2.56
N TYR A 346 -10.67 0.65 -1.63
CA TYR A 346 -10.38 0.62 -0.20
C TYR A 346 -9.59 -0.64 0.17
N ALA A 347 -10.03 -1.81 -0.28
CA ALA A 347 -9.28 -3.06 -0.13
C ALA A 347 -7.87 -2.98 -0.72
N PHE A 348 -7.74 -2.39 -1.91
CA PHE A 348 -6.45 -2.16 -2.55
C PHE A 348 -5.54 -1.23 -1.72
N THR A 349 -6.10 -0.17 -1.13
CA THR A 349 -5.36 0.70 -0.19
C THR A 349 -4.94 -0.03 1.09
N VAL A 350 -5.76 -0.93 1.63
CA VAL A 350 -5.37 -1.78 2.76
C VAL A 350 -4.17 -2.65 2.39
N VAL A 351 -4.15 -3.25 1.20
CA VAL A 351 -3.00 -4.01 0.69
C VAL A 351 -1.75 -3.12 0.59
N GLN A 352 -1.87 -1.91 0.07
CA GLN A 352 -0.76 -0.94 0.01
C GLN A 352 -0.18 -0.65 1.39
N ASN A 353 -1.03 -0.44 2.40
CA ASN A 353 -0.60 -0.17 3.77
C ASN A 353 0.09 -1.39 4.40
N LEU A 354 -0.43 -2.60 4.17
CA LEU A 354 0.19 -3.85 4.64
C LEU A 354 1.57 -4.07 4.03
N MET A 355 1.72 -3.79 2.72
CA MET A 355 3.01 -3.87 2.05
C MET A 355 3.99 -2.84 2.60
N ALA A 356 3.56 -1.59 2.77
CA ALA A 356 4.40 -0.56 3.35
C ALA A 356 4.86 -0.94 4.77
N LEU A 357 3.98 -1.53 5.58
CA LEU A 357 4.32 -2.00 6.92
C LEU A 357 5.35 -3.15 6.90
N ALA A 358 5.27 -4.04 5.90
CA ALA A 358 6.19 -5.16 5.74
C ALA A 358 7.57 -4.74 5.20
N GLU A 359 7.62 -3.68 4.37
CA GLU A 359 8.87 -3.11 3.84
C GLU A 359 9.70 -2.39 4.92
N VAL A 360 9.09 -1.97 6.04
CA VAL A 360 9.79 -1.37 7.17
C VAL A 360 10.65 -2.44 7.87
N THR A 361 11.92 -2.49 7.47
CA THR A 361 12.97 -3.25 8.14
C THR A 361 13.91 -2.26 8.85
N ASP A 362 14.49 -2.65 9.99
CA ASP A 362 15.41 -1.83 10.81
C ASP A 362 16.65 -1.32 10.03
N THR A 363 16.84 -1.75 8.78
CA THR A 363 17.95 -1.41 7.89
C THR A 363 17.57 -0.44 6.77
N ALA A 364 16.29 -0.08 6.61
CA ALA A 364 15.87 0.85 5.57
C ALA A 364 16.33 2.27 5.92
N LYS A 365 17.40 2.75 5.27
CA LYS A 365 17.73 4.18 5.27
C LYS A 365 16.51 4.94 4.74
N SER A 366 15.98 5.87 5.54
CA SER A 366 14.86 6.71 5.11
C SER A 366 15.19 7.36 3.77
N PRO A 367 14.26 7.36 2.79
CA PRO A 367 14.51 7.98 1.50
C PRO A 367 14.95 9.43 1.70
N VAL A 368 16.11 9.79 1.16
CA VAL A 368 16.62 11.17 1.25
C VAL A 368 16.17 11.92 0.00
N VAL A 369 15.37 12.96 0.21
CA VAL A 369 15.04 13.93 -0.84
C VAL A 369 16.09 15.03 -0.78
N THR A 370 17.01 15.04 -1.74
CA THR A 370 18.03 16.08 -1.84
C THR A 370 17.59 17.11 -2.85
N ILE A 371 17.23 18.29 -2.37
CA ILE A 371 16.90 19.44 -3.21
C ILE A 371 18.10 20.40 -3.15
N PRO A 372 18.89 20.54 -4.22
CA PRO A 372 19.92 21.56 -4.31
C PRO A 372 19.24 22.94 -4.23
N ALA A 373 19.62 23.72 -3.23
CA ALA A 373 19.24 25.11 -3.10
C ALA A 373 20.20 25.94 -3.96
N ASN A 374 19.70 26.49 -5.06
CA ASN A 374 20.36 27.57 -5.81
C ASN A 374 19.54 28.84 -5.66
#